data_AF-A0A6G1KHY4-F1
#
_entry.id   AF-A0A6G1KHY4-F1
#
_cell.length_a   1.000
_cell.length_b   1.000
_cell.length_c   1.000
_cell.angle_alpha   90.00
_cell.angle_beta   90.00
_cell.angle_gamma   90.00
#
_symmetry.space_group_name_H-M   'P 1'
#
loop_
_entity.id
_entity.type
_entity.pdbx_description
1 polymer ?
#
loop_
_entity_poly.entity_id
_entity_poly.type
_entity_poly.pdbx_seq_one_letter_code
_entity_poly.pdbx_strand_id
1 'polypeptide(L)'
;MDKTSKVKEAISTTQDEPEQIDAIKDIRGWFGPEKDSDFYSLVQTYLLESTTLTQTITKLSDHIEQLQSKEQDFEYMDLWYSILHSAKRIPWRKTECHTKLVDLVKRMKSPVEENHHNFPDFSAWSLSVREVLNDSPGCGAGFSVPETHAWANLNYFLARVKKERLSEDFVPLHGLWALREALEHVHKDDGPHDAHVPGTKIEKYNSLVPAAATWVISLGKELYDLEKDMAPASPNHGNPAVGGELWKGKPEFSKGRWALWKKRFGEISKMEELNEETKEIAKEAVEAMEKAEGS
;
A
#
# COMPACT_ATOMS: atom_id res chain seq x y z
N MET A 1 -27.41 -9.96 -5.46
CA MET A 1 -26.53 -9.96 -4.27
C MET A 1 -25.61 -8.75 -4.37
N ASP A 2 -25.55 -7.91 -3.33
CA ASP A 2 -24.65 -6.75 -3.28
C ASP A 2 -23.17 -7.18 -3.22
N LYS A 3 -22.24 -6.25 -3.49
CA LYS A 3 -20.80 -6.55 -3.52
C LYS A 3 -20.28 -7.10 -2.19
N THR A 4 -20.76 -6.60 -1.05
CA THR A 4 -20.32 -7.04 0.28
C THR A 4 -20.75 -8.49 0.55
N SER A 5 -21.97 -8.86 0.17
CA SER A 5 -22.45 -10.23 0.26
C SER A 5 -21.68 -11.19 -0.67
N LYS A 6 -21.31 -10.73 -1.88
CA LYS A 6 -20.40 -11.48 -2.78
C LYS A 6 -19.01 -11.71 -2.18
N VAL A 7 -18.43 -10.70 -1.54
CA VAL A 7 -17.14 -10.83 -0.85
C VAL A 7 -17.23 -11.87 0.27
N LYS A 8 -18.30 -11.85 1.09
CA LYS A 8 -18.50 -12.84 2.15
C LYS A 8 -18.61 -14.26 1.60
N GLU A 9 -19.33 -14.45 0.50
CA GLU A 9 -19.43 -15.76 -0.18
C GLU A 9 -18.04 -16.21 -0.66
N ALA A 10 -17.30 -15.36 -1.39
CA ALA A 10 -15.98 -15.68 -1.91
C ALA A 10 -14.99 -16.07 -0.79
N ILE A 11 -14.99 -15.35 0.32
CA ILE A 11 -14.17 -15.67 1.50
C ILE A 11 -14.55 -17.04 2.08
N SER A 12 -15.85 -17.38 2.11
CA SER A 12 -16.30 -18.66 2.66
C SER A 12 -15.99 -19.87 1.78
N THR A 13 -15.85 -19.65 0.47
CA THR A 13 -15.64 -20.72 -0.52
C THR A 13 -14.18 -20.91 -0.93
N THR A 14 -13.31 -19.93 -0.67
CA THR A 14 -11.90 -19.96 -1.03
C THR A 14 -11.05 -20.13 0.23
N GLN A 15 -10.14 -21.11 0.23
CA GLN A 15 -9.43 -21.52 1.44
C GLN A 15 -8.28 -20.58 1.82
N ASP A 16 -7.57 -20.06 0.82
CA ASP A 16 -6.34 -19.31 0.92
C ASP A 16 -6.57 -17.81 0.67
N GLU A 17 -5.97 -16.99 1.53
CA GLU A 17 -6.17 -15.54 1.51
C GLU A 17 -5.69 -14.85 0.21
N PRO A 18 -4.58 -15.24 -0.43
CA PRO A 18 -4.17 -14.66 -1.71
C PRO A 18 -5.22 -14.83 -2.83
N GLU A 19 -5.91 -15.96 -2.86
CA GLU A 19 -6.96 -16.30 -3.82
C GLU A 19 -8.28 -15.62 -3.43
N GLN A 20 -8.54 -15.44 -2.13
CA GLN A 20 -9.62 -14.57 -1.66
C GLN A 20 -9.40 -13.13 -2.14
N ILE A 21 -8.17 -12.63 -2.08
CA ILE A 21 -7.79 -11.29 -2.56
C ILE A 21 -8.01 -11.16 -4.07
N ASP A 22 -7.69 -12.20 -4.85
CA ASP A 22 -7.98 -12.24 -6.29
C ASP A 22 -9.50 -12.14 -6.56
N ALA A 23 -10.31 -12.94 -5.85
CA ALA A 23 -11.77 -12.89 -5.99
C ALA A 23 -12.35 -11.55 -5.55
N ILE A 24 -11.83 -10.96 -4.46
CA ILE A 24 -12.27 -9.65 -3.96
C ILE A 24 -11.95 -8.56 -4.96
N LYS A 25 -10.76 -8.57 -5.58
CA LYS A 25 -10.39 -7.63 -6.64
C LYS A 25 -11.45 -7.63 -7.74
N ASP A 26 -11.86 -8.80 -8.22
CA ASP A 26 -12.87 -8.91 -9.29
C ASP A 26 -14.27 -8.46 -8.82
N ILE A 27 -14.66 -8.74 -7.57
CA ILE A 27 -15.96 -8.34 -7.01
C ILE A 27 -16.03 -6.83 -6.77
N ARG A 28 -14.98 -6.26 -6.19
CA ARG A 28 -14.89 -4.82 -5.85
C ARG A 28 -14.60 -3.98 -7.08
N GLY A 29 -13.91 -4.53 -8.07
CA GLY A 29 -13.35 -3.79 -9.19
C GLY A 29 -12.08 -3.04 -8.76
N TRP A 30 -11.23 -3.69 -7.96
CA TRP A 30 -9.95 -3.11 -7.58
C TRP A 30 -9.03 -2.96 -8.78
N PHE A 31 -8.18 -1.95 -8.71
CA PHE A 31 -7.07 -1.83 -9.64
C PHE A 31 -6.11 -3.00 -9.43
N GLY A 32 -5.85 -3.72 -10.50
CA GLY A 32 -5.16 -5.00 -10.50
C GLY A 32 -4.93 -5.50 -11.93
N PRO A 33 -4.19 -6.60 -12.08
CA PRO A 33 -3.81 -7.12 -13.38
C PRO A 33 -5.04 -7.48 -14.22
N GLU A 34 -4.88 -7.37 -15.54
CA GLU A 34 -5.81 -7.93 -16.50
C GLU A 34 -5.99 -9.43 -16.29
N LYS A 35 -7.16 -9.95 -16.71
CA LYS A 35 -7.55 -11.35 -16.47
C LYS A 35 -6.53 -12.36 -17.00
N ASP A 36 -5.92 -12.06 -18.13
CA ASP A 36 -4.96 -12.93 -18.82
C ASP A 36 -3.58 -12.24 -18.93
N SER A 37 -3.22 -11.43 -17.93
CA SER A 37 -1.96 -10.68 -17.89
C SER A 37 -0.74 -11.61 -17.84
N ASP A 38 0.07 -11.55 -18.90
CA ASP A 38 1.38 -12.21 -18.95
C ASP A 38 2.33 -11.62 -17.89
N PHE A 39 2.24 -10.32 -17.60
CA PHE A 39 3.02 -9.67 -16.54
C PHE A 39 2.72 -10.30 -15.18
N TYR A 40 1.44 -10.48 -14.86
CA TYR A 40 1.04 -11.10 -13.59
C TYR A 40 1.57 -12.52 -13.48
N SER A 41 1.41 -13.32 -14.54
CA SER A 41 1.93 -14.69 -14.58
C SER A 41 3.45 -14.75 -14.35
N LEU A 42 4.22 -13.86 -14.98
CA LEU A 42 5.67 -13.77 -14.82
C LEU A 42 6.08 -13.36 -13.39
N VAL A 43 5.38 -12.38 -12.80
CA VAL A 43 5.60 -11.95 -11.41
C VAL A 43 5.28 -13.07 -10.43
N GLN A 44 4.16 -13.78 -10.62
CA GLN A 44 3.78 -14.91 -9.75
C GLN A 44 4.76 -16.07 -9.84
N THR A 45 5.19 -16.42 -11.05
CA THR A 45 6.21 -17.46 -11.27
C THR A 45 7.51 -17.14 -10.52
N TYR A 46 7.92 -15.86 -10.53
CA TYR A 46 9.08 -15.40 -9.79
C TYR A 46 8.90 -15.49 -8.27
N LEU A 47 7.75 -15.05 -7.75
CA LEU A 47 7.45 -15.09 -6.31
C LEU A 47 7.39 -16.53 -5.78
N LEU A 48 6.93 -17.48 -6.62
CA LEU A 48 6.91 -18.92 -6.36
C LEU A 48 8.27 -19.61 -6.58
N GLU A 49 9.37 -18.86 -6.74
CA GLU A 49 10.74 -19.37 -6.94
C GLU A 49 10.94 -20.27 -8.17
N SER A 50 10.00 -20.23 -9.12
CA SER A 50 10.09 -21.04 -10.33
C SER A 50 11.01 -20.43 -11.39
N THR A 51 11.43 -19.18 -11.21
CA THR A 51 12.41 -18.48 -12.04
C THR A 51 13.34 -17.60 -11.19
N THR A 52 14.55 -17.35 -11.71
CA THR A 52 15.48 -16.38 -11.09
C THR A 52 15.11 -14.95 -11.44
N LEU A 53 15.58 -13.98 -10.65
CA LEU A 53 15.39 -12.54 -10.92
C LEU A 53 15.84 -12.16 -12.34
N THR A 54 17.01 -12.64 -12.77
CA THR A 54 17.53 -12.36 -14.12
C THR A 54 16.62 -12.93 -15.21
N GLN A 55 16.19 -14.19 -15.08
CA GLN A 55 15.28 -14.82 -16.05
C GLN A 55 13.93 -14.10 -16.12
N THR A 56 13.39 -13.69 -14.97
CA THR A 56 12.13 -12.94 -14.92
C THR A 56 12.27 -11.59 -15.60
N ILE A 57 13.35 -10.86 -15.35
CA ILE A 57 13.61 -9.57 -16.00
C ILE A 57 13.74 -9.73 -17.51
N THR A 58 14.50 -10.72 -17.98
CA THR A 58 14.60 -11.02 -19.42
C THR A 58 13.23 -11.28 -20.03
N LYS A 59 12.40 -12.14 -19.42
CA LYS A 59 11.06 -12.44 -19.93
C LYS A 59 10.13 -11.22 -19.94
N LEU A 60 10.21 -10.36 -18.91
CA LEU A 60 9.45 -9.11 -18.85
C LEU A 60 9.88 -8.14 -19.96
N SER A 61 11.19 -7.96 -20.15
CA SER A 61 11.75 -7.13 -21.23
C SER A 61 11.35 -7.65 -22.62
N ASP A 62 11.55 -8.95 -22.87
CA ASP A 62 11.17 -9.59 -24.14
C ASP A 62 9.67 -9.39 -24.44
N HIS A 63 8.82 -9.51 -23.43
CA HIS A 63 7.38 -9.31 -23.59
C HIS A 63 7.03 -7.86 -23.92
N ILE A 64 7.65 -6.88 -23.24
CA ILE A 64 7.48 -5.45 -23.54
C ILE A 64 7.91 -5.14 -24.98
N GLU A 65 9.06 -5.64 -25.41
CA GLU A 65 9.56 -5.46 -26.78
C GLU A 65 8.62 -6.06 -27.82
N GLN A 66 8.07 -7.25 -27.54
CA GLN A 66 7.08 -7.87 -28.42
C GLN A 66 5.81 -7.02 -28.55
N LEU A 67 5.31 -6.45 -27.45
CA LEU A 67 4.12 -5.59 -27.49
C LEU A 67 4.41 -4.29 -28.26
N GLN A 68 5.54 -3.64 -28.01
CA GLN A 68 5.97 -2.44 -28.73
C GLN A 68 6.12 -2.69 -30.24
N SER A 69 6.66 -3.85 -30.63
CA SER A 69 6.86 -4.20 -32.04
C SER A 69 5.56 -4.39 -32.84
N LYS A 70 4.44 -4.64 -32.16
CA LYS A 70 3.14 -4.89 -32.78
C LYS A 70 2.32 -3.62 -32.98
N GLU A 71 2.86 -2.43 -32.67
CA GLU A 71 2.10 -1.17 -32.57
C GLU A 71 0.82 -1.33 -31.71
N GLN A 72 0.81 -2.29 -30.78
CA GLN A 72 -0.23 -2.37 -29.77
C GLN A 72 0.06 -1.29 -28.75
N ASP A 73 -0.97 -0.49 -28.43
CA ASP A 73 -0.95 0.32 -27.21
C ASP A 73 -0.73 -0.64 -26.04
N PHE A 74 0.51 -0.69 -25.54
CA PHE A 74 0.85 -1.43 -24.34
C PHE A 74 0.67 -0.51 -23.14
N GLU A 75 -0.23 -0.89 -22.24
CA GLU A 75 -0.49 -0.15 -21.02
C GLU A 75 0.49 -0.56 -19.92
N TYR A 76 1.51 0.28 -19.66
CA TYR A 76 2.45 0.09 -18.53
C TYR A 76 1.73 -0.09 -17.18
N MET A 77 0.48 0.35 -17.09
CA MET A 77 -0.37 0.16 -15.93
C MET A 77 -0.55 -1.33 -15.59
N ASP A 78 -0.71 -2.24 -16.56
CA ASP A 78 -0.90 -3.66 -16.26
C ASP A 78 0.33 -4.30 -15.61
N LEU A 79 1.55 -3.92 -16.05
CA LEU A 79 2.79 -4.30 -15.39
C LEU A 79 2.82 -3.83 -13.94
N TRP A 80 2.50 -2.56 -13.68
CA TRP A 80 2.54 -2.01 -12.33
C TRP A 80 1.41 -2.55 -11.46
N TYR A 81 0.21 -2.76 -12.01
CA TYR A 81 -0.89 -3.43 -11.34
C TYR A 81 -0.57 -4.87 -10.99
N SER A 82 0.12 -5.60 -11.86
CA SER A 82 0.62 -6.94 -11.57
C SER A 82 1.51 -6.94 -10.33
N ILE A 83 2.44 -5.98 -10.22
CA ILE A 83 3.34 -5.85 -9.06
C ILE A 83 2.58 -5.41 -7.81
N LEU A 84 1.76 -4.36 -7.90
CA LEU A 84 1.01 -3.79 -6.77
C LEU A 84 -0.04 -4.77 -6.21
N HIS A 85 -0.71 -5.52 -7.09
CA HIS A 85 -1.65 -6.57 -6.68
C HIS A 85 -0.91 -7.77 -6.08
N SER A 86 0.25 -8.14 -6.62
CA SER A 86 1.11 -9.15 -5.99
C SER A 86 1.53 -8.73 -4.58
N ALA A 87 1.80 -7.44 -4.36
CA ALA A 87 2.09 -6.91 -3.03
C ALA A 87 0.90 -7.08 -2.06
N LYS A 88 -0.34 -6.82 -2.50
CA LYS A 88 -1.56 -7.06 -1.69
C LYS A 88 -1.65 -8.50 -1.19
N ARG A 89 -1.25 -9.47 -2.02
CA ARG A 89 -1.31 -10.92 -1.74
C ARG A 89 -0.22 -11.41 -0.76
N ILE A 90 0.85 -10.65 -0.52
CA ILE A 90 1.95 -11.06 0.36
C ILE A 90 1.74 -10.47 1.76
N PRO A 91 1.51 -11.30 2.81
CA PRO A 91 1.44 -10.80 4.17
C PRO A 91 2.64 -9.93 4.53
N TRP A 92 2.43 -8.72 5.04
CA TRP A 92 3.51 -7.75 5.27
C TRP A 92 4.60 -8.24 6.23
N ARG A 93 4.27 -9.21 7.10
CA ARG A 93 5.23 -9.89 7.98
C ARG A 93 6.15 -10.89 7.24
N LYS A 94 5.82 -11.30 6.01
CA LYS A 94 6.67 -12.12 5.12
C LYS A 94 7.70 -11.25 4.41
N THR A 95 8.62 -10.69 5.19
CA THR A 95 9.57 -9.66 4.73
C THR A 95 10.45 -10.11 3.56
N GLU A 96 10.76 -11.40 3.48
CA GLU A 96 11.52 -12.04 2.40
C GLU A 96 10.78 -12.02 1.06
N CYS A 97 9.47 -12.28 1.06
CA CYS A 97 8.64 -12.22 -0.14
C CYS A 97 8.50 -10.78 -0.64
N HIS A 98 8.30 -9.81 0.27
CA HIS A 98 8.33 -8.39 -0.07
C HIS A 98 9.69 -7.94 -0.60
N THR A 99 10.79 -8.47 -0.05
CA THR A 99 12.15 -8.17 -0.52
C THR A 99 12.34 -8.62 -1.97
N LYS A 100 11.88 -9.82 -2.34
CA LYS A 100 11.92 -10.25 -3.75
C LYS A 100 11.17 -9.30 -4.67
N LEU A 101 9.95 -8.90 -4.30
CA LEU A 101 9.16 -8.00 -5.13
C LEU A 101 9.84 -6.62 -5.27
N VAL A 102 10.47 -6.13 -4.20
CA VAL A 102 11.25 -4.89 -4.22
C VAL A 102 12.52 -5.02 -5.08
N ASP A 103 13.24 -6.15 -5.00
CA ASP A 103 14.42 -6.43 -5.83
C ASP A 103 14.05 -6.49 -7.31
N LEU A 104 12.88 -7.04 -7.63
CA LEU A 104 12.33 -7.06 -8.97
C LEU A 104 12.09 -5.64 -9.50
N VAL A 105 11.42 -4.77 -8.72
CA VAL A 105 11.22 -3.34 -9.07
C VAL A 105 12.56 -2.61 -9.19
N LYS A 106 13.50 -2.86 -8.27
CA LYS A 106 14.84 -2.27 -8.26
C LYS A 106 15.62 -2.61 -9.53
N ARG A 107 15.55 -3.87 -9.97
CA ARG A 107 16.21 -4.31 -11.20
C ARG A 107 15.56 -3.72 -12.45
N MET A 108 14.24 -3.52 -12.47
CA MET A 108 13.57 -2.81 -13.57
C MET A 108 14.01 -1.34 -13.65
N LYS A 109 14.16 -0.65 -12.51
CA LYS A 109 14.58 0.75 -12.46
C LYS A 109 16.04 0.97 -12.89
N SER A 110 16.92 0.00 -12.63
CA SER A 110 18.35 0.09 -12.96
C SER A 110 18.84 -1.23 -13.58
N PRO A 111 18.62 -1.45 -14.89
CA PRO A 111 19.11 -2.63 -15.60
C PRO A 111 20.64 -2.64 -15.62
N VAL A 112 21.24 -3.83 -15.46
CA VAL A 112 22.68 -4.02 -15.19
C VAL A 112 23.54 -4.04 -16.48
N GLU A 113 22.93 -4.09 -17.67
CA GLU A 113 23.66 -4.23 -18.93
C GLU A 113 23.12 -3.31 -20.04
N GLU A 114 24.03 -2.79 -20.88
CA GLU A 114 23.78 -1.90 -22.04
C GLU A 114 22.93 -2.54 -23.16
N ASN A 115 22.57 -3.82 -23.06
CA ASN A 115 22.00 -4.60 -24.16
C ASN A 115 20.57 -5.12 -23.96
N HIS A 116 19.86 -4.72 -22.91
CA HIS A 116 18.42 -5.00 -22.79
C HIS A 116 17.65 -3.73 -22.46
N HIS A 117 17.01 -3.22 -23.51
CA HIS A 117 15.91 -2.28 -23.59
C HIS A 117 15.41 -1.75 -22.23
N ASN A 118 15.67 -0.45 -22.01
CA ASN A 118 15.22 0.31 -20.86
C ASN A 118 13.73 0.01 -20.57
N PHE A 119 13.41 -0.51 -19.38
CA PHE A 119 12.06 -0.35 -18.83
C PHE A 119 11.79 1.16 -18.87
N PRO A 120 10.81 1.64 -19.65
CA PRO A 120 10.71 3.06 -19.92
C PRO A 120 10.34 3.78 -18.63
N ASP A 121 11.31 4.57 -18.18
CA ASP A 121 11.26 5.66 -17.21
C ASP A 121 10.22 5.49 -16.09
N PHE A 122 10.23 4.37 -15.35
CA PHE A 122 9.29 4.09 -14.25
C PHE A 122 7.85 4.56 -14.55
N SER A 123 7.49 4.52 -15.83
CA SER A 123 6.46 5.40 -16.37
C SER A 123 5.12 4.85 -15.98
N ALA A 124 4.16 5.72 -15.70
CA ALA A 124 2.87 5.33 -15.15
C ALA A 124 2.91 4.77 -13.70
N TRP A 125 4.07 4.45 -13.08
CA TRP A 125 4.13 3.97 -11.69
C TRP A 125 3.35 4.86 -10.73
N SER A 126 3.62 6.17 -10.75
CA SER A 126 2.97 7.12 -9.84
C SER A 126 1.46 7.18 -10.06
N LEU A 127 1.01 7.02 -11.31
CA LEU A 127 -0.40 6.93 -11.65
C LEU A 127 -1.00 5.61 -11.14
N SER A 128 -0.36 4.46 -11.41
CA SER A 128 -0.81 3.14 -10.96
C SER A 128 -0.91 3.06 -9.44
N VAL A 129 0.09 3.61 -8.71
CA VAL A 129 0.04 3.68 -7.25
C VAL A 129 -1.13 4.53 -6.80
N ARG A 130 -1.36 5.71 -7.40
CA ARG A 130 -2.50 6.55 -7.03
C ARG A 130 -3.83 5.85 -7.33
N GLU A 131 -3.95 5.15 -8.44
CA GLU A 131 -5.18 4.42 -8.75
C GLU A 131 -5.41 3.27 -7.76
N VAL A 132 -4.42 2.44 -7.47
CA VAL A 132 -4.52 1.37 -6.47
C VAL A 132 -4.81 1.90 -5.06
N LEU A 133 -4.36 3.12 -4.71
CA LEU A 133 -4.73 3.74 -3.44
C LEU A 133 -6.24 4.10 -3.34
N ASN A 134 -7.01 4.06 -4.43
CA ASN A 134 -8.47 4.15 -4.38
C ASN A 134 -9.11 2.85 -3.85
N ASP A 135 -8.36 1.75 -3.78
CA ASP A 135 -8.81 0.49 -3.19
C ASP A 135 -8.75 0.51 -1.65
N SER A 136 -8.64 1.69 -1.04
CA SER A 136 -8.56 1.82 0.42
C SER A 136 -9.87 1.40 1.10
N PRO A 137 -9.82 0.95 2.37
CA PRO A 137 -11.02 0.69 3.18
C PRO A 137 -11.97 1.89 3.21
N GLY A 138 -13.27 1.65 3.01
CA GLY A 138 -14.31 2.68 2.94
C GLY A 138 -14.49 3.34 1.58
N CYS A 139 -13.52 3.18 0.66
CA CYS A 139 -13.57 3.68 -0.71
C CYS A 139 -13.82 2.52 -1.69
N GLY A 140 -12.77 1.93 -2.25
CA GLY A 140 -12.85 0.75 -3.11
C GLY A 140 -12.93 -0.59 -2.37
N ALA A 141 -12.47 -0.64 -1.11
CA ALA A 141 -12.52 -1.83 -0.27
C ALA A 141 -13.52 -1.70 0.89
N GLY A 142 -14.04 -2.84 1.34
CA GLY A 142 -14.69 -2.96 2.64
C GLY A 142 -13.69 -3.25 3.75
N PHE A 143 -14.19 -3.92 4.80
CA PHE A 143 -13.47 -4.12 6.06
C PHE A 143 -13.36 -5.60 6.45
N SER A 144 -13.51 -6.53 5.50
CA SER A 144 -13.22 -7.94 5.78
C SER A 144 -11.73 -8.14 6.11
N VAL A 145 -11.40 -9.28 6.72
CA VAL A 145 -10.01 -9.59 7.10
C VAL A 145 -9.07 -9.58 5.88
N PRO A 146 -9.39 -10.22 4.73
CA PRO A 146 -8.51 -10.16 3.56
C PRO A 146 -8.39 -8.76 2.96
N GLU A 147 -9.47 -7.95 3.00
CA GLU A 147 -9.43 -6.54 2.56
C GLU A 147 -8.49 -5.70 3.44
N THR A 148 -8.55 -5.93 4.75
CA THR A 148 -7.68 -5.28 5.74
C THR A 148 -6.23 -5.67 5.54
N HIS A 149 -5.95 -6.96 5.37
CA HIS A 149 -4.59 -7.46 5.14
C HIS A 149 -4.03 -6.95 3.81
N ALA A 150 -4.79 -7.03 2.72
CA ALA A 150 -4.40 -6.52 1.42
C ALA A 150 -3.97 -5.03 1.48
N TRP A 151 -4.71 -4.22 2.24
CA TRP A 151 -4.39 -2.81 2.43
C TRP A 151 -3.08 -2.60 3.22
N ALA A 152 -2.89 -3.33 4.32
CA ALA A 152 -1.65 -3.29 5.10
C ALA A 152 -0.44 -3.77 4.29
N ASN A 153 -0.61 -4.84 3.52
CA ASN A 153 0.42 -5.45 2.66
C ASN A 153 0.90 -4.47 1.58
N LEU A 154 -0.03 -3.80 0.91
CA LEU A 154 0.29 -2.75 -0.06
C LEU A 154 1.05 -1.60 0.59
N ASN A 155 0.59 -1.10 1.74
CA ASN A 155 1.25 0.02 2.43
C ASN A 155 2.67 -0.35 2.87
N TYR A 156 2.88 -1.57 3.37
CA TYR A 156 4.21 -2.07 3.70
C TYR A 156 5.13 -2.10 2.48
N PHE A 157 4.64 -2.62 1.35
CA PHE A 157 5.39 -2.65 0.10
C PHE A 157 5.78 -1.24 -0.37
N LEU A 158 4.83 -0.29 -0.37
CA LEU A 158 5.12 1.11 -0.74
C LEU A 158 6.14 1.76 0.21
N ALA A 159 6.09 1.46 1.51
CA ALA A 159 7.09 1.90 2.47
C ALA A 159 8.48 1.33 2.14
N ARG A 160 8.56 0.06 1.73
CA ARG A 160 9.81 -0.57 1.27
C ARG A 160 10.35 0.03 -0.02
N VAL A 161 9.48 0.35 -0.99
CA VAL A 161 9.85 1.05 -2.23
C VAL A 161 10.49 2.42 -1.91
N LYS A 162 9.95 3.16 -0.94
CA LYS A 162 10.58 4.41 -0.47
C LYS A 162 11.91 4.17 0.21
N LYS A 163 12.01 3.16 1.07
CA LYS A 163 13.23 2.82 1.81
C LYS A 163 14.40 2.55 0.86
N GLU A 164 14.12 1.83 -0.22
CA GLU A 164 15.10 1.52 -1.27
C GLU A 164 15.29 2.67 -2.29
N ARG A 165 14.66 3.84 -2.08
CA ARG A 165 14.77 5.02 -2.96
C ARG A 165 14.40 4.74 -4.41
N LEU A 166 13.45 3.82 -4.61
CA LEU A 166 12.98 3.42 -5.93
C LEU A 166 11.97 4.41 -6.50
N SER A 167 11.29 5.18 -5.65
CA SER A 167 10.55 6.37 -6.05
C SER A 167 10.72 7.45 -4.99
N GLU A 168 11.09 8.66 -5.45
CA GLU A 168 11.26 9.84 -4.58
C GLU A 168 9.98 10.69 -4.51
N ASP A 169 9.13 10.60 -5.54
CA ASP A 169 7.94 11.42 -5.66
C ASP A 169 6.74 10.78 -4.96
N PHE A 170 6.02 11.58 -4.17
CA PHE A 170 4.76 11.26 -3.46
C PHE A 170 4.79 10.11 -2.43
N VAL A 171 5.80 9.23 -2.39
CA VAL A 171 5.77 8.09 -1.47
C VAL A 171 5.72 8.49 0.01
N PRO A 172 6.49 9.50 0.50
CA PRO A 172 6.31 9.99 1.87
C PRO A 172 4.88 10.49 2.14
N LEU A 173 4.23 11.07 1.12
CA LEU A 173 2.87 11.58 1.22
C LEU A 173 1.84 10.45 1.37
N HIS A 174 2.08 9.27 0.78
CA HIS A 174 1.24 8.09 0.96
C HIS A 174 1.28 7.60 2.40
N GLY A 175 2.47 7.54 3.00
CA GLY A 175 2.62 7.23 4.43
C GLY A 175 1.95 8.28 5.33
N LEU A 176 2.06 9.55 4.97
CA LEU A 176 1.35 10.62 5.68
C LEU A 176 -0.17 10.43 5.63
N TRP A 177 -0.72 10.06 4.47
CA TRP A 177 -2.15 9.80 4.33
C TRP A 177 -2.58 8.60 5.19
N ALA A 178 -1.84 7.48 5.15
CA ALA A 178 -2.15 6.33 6.00
C ALA A 178 -2.12 6.69 7.51
N LEU A 179 -1.10 7.43 7.95
CA LEU A 179 -0.98 7.91 9.34
C LEU A 179 -2.11 8.87 9.70
N ARG A 180 -2.44 9.82 8.82
CA ARG A 180 -3.55 10.75 9.03
C ARG A 180 -4.87 10.01 9.19
N GLU A 181 -5.21 9.15 8.23
CA GLU A 181 -6.48 8.41 8.24
C GLU A 181 -6.65 7.60 9.52
N ALA A 182 -5.61 6.88 9.97
CA ALA A 182 -5.69 6.02 11.15
C ALA A 182 -5.60 6.77 12.50
N LEU A 183 -4.86 7.88 12.57
CA LEU A 183 -4.41 8.46 13.86
C LEU A 183 -4.93 9.86 14.11
N GLU A 184 -5.20 10.64 13.06
CA GLU A 184 -5.59 12.04 13.18
C GLU A 184 -7.10 12.27 13.10
N HIS A 185 -7.89 11.24 12.76
CA HIS A 185 -9.34 11.31 12.72
C HIS A 185 -9.99 10.61 13.91
N VAL A 186 -11.16 11.11 14.34
CA VAL A 186 -12.02 10.41 15.30
C VAL A 186 -13.02 9.56 14.52
N HIS A 187 -12.74 8.26 14.39
CA HIS A 187 -13.66 7.36 13.69
C HIS A 187 -14.97 7.15 14.47
N LYS A 188 -16.04 7.04 13.69
CA LYS A 188 -17.44 6.82 14.07
C LYS A 188 -18.06 5.88 13.03
N ASP A 189 -19.15 5.23 13.40
CA ASP A 189 -19.91 4.38 12.47
C ASP A 189 -20.43 5.22 11.30
N ASP A 190 -20.28 4.71 10.08
CA ASP A 190 -20.83 5.34 8.89
C ASP A 190 -22.35 5.19 8.83
N GLY A 191 -23.02 6.27 8.46
CA GLY A 191 -24.35 6.21 7.87
C GLY A 191 -24.31 5.63 6.45
N PRO A 192 -25.47 5.30 5.85
CA PRO A 192 -25.56 4.69 4.52
C PRO A 192 -24.94 5.49 3.36
N HIS A 193 -24.65 6.78 3.57
CA HIS A 193 -24.14 7.69 2.54
C HIS A 193 -22.83 8.38 2.94
N ASP A 194 -22.23 7.99 4.07
CA ASP A 194 -21.00 8.63 4.56
C ASP A 194 -19.74 8.09 3.85
N ALA A 195 -19.84 6.90 3.22
CA ALA A 195 -18.76 6.25 2.50
C ALA A 195 -19.29 5.40 1.32
N HIS A 196 -18.42 5.05 0.38
CA HIS A 196 -18.76 4.14 -0.72
C HIS A 196 -18.99 2.72 -0.22
N VAL A 197 -18.22 2.31 0.79
CA VAL A 197 -18.44 1.08 1.56
C VAL A 197 -18.53 1.46 3.03
N PRO A 198 -19.73 1.59 3.61
CA PRO A 198 -19.90 1.96 5.02
C PRO A 198 -19.25 0.95 5.96
N GLY A 199 -18.60 1.44 7.03
CA GLY A 199 -18.03 0.62 8.09
C GLY A 199 -18.28 1.19 9.48
N THR A 200 -18.20 0.31 10.47
CA THR A 200 -18.21 0.70 11.89
C THR A 200 -16.90 1.39 12.27
N LYS A 201 -16.92 2.12 13.39
CA LYS A 201 -15.72 2.66 14.03
C LYS A 201 -14.64 1.59 14.23
N ILE A 202 -15.04 0.40 14.67
CA ILE A 202 -14.14 -0.70 15.01
C ILE A 202 -13.50 -1.29 13.75
N GLU A 203 -14.29 -1.52 12.70
CA GLU A 203 -13.80 -1.96 11.40
C GLU A 203 -12.78 -0.97 10.83
N LYS A 204 -13.06 0.34 10.90
CA LYS A 204 -12.12 1.37 10.43
C LYS A 204 -10.78 1.33 11.15
N TYR A 205 -10.79 1.26 12.48
CA TYR A 205 -9.53 1.14 13.23
C TYR A 205 -8.80 -0.15 12.89
N ASN A 206 -9.50 -1.30 12.86
CA ASN A 206 -8.88 -2.58 12.54
C ASN A 206 -8.27 -2.60 11.12
N SER A 207 -8.83 -1.87 10.16
CA SER A 207 -8.30 -1.82 8.79
C SER A 207 -7.23 -0.75 8.56
N LEU A 208 -7.32 0.41 9.21
CA LEU A 208 -6.45 1.55 8.94
C LEU A 208 -5.17 1.55 9.79
N VAL A 209 -5.26 1.06 11.03
CA VAL A 209 -4.12 1.04 11.97
C VAL A 209 -2.98 0.15 11.50
N PRO A 210 -3.21 -1.08 10.98
CA PRO A 210 -2.14 -1.90 10.44
C PRO A 210 -1.41 -1.23 9.28
N ALA A 211 -2.13 -0.61 8.34
CA ALA A 211 -1.53 0.12 7.24
C ALA A 211 -0.64 1.28 7.74
N ALA A 212 -1.13 2.10 8.66
CA ALA A 212 -0.33 3.18 9.27
C ALA A 212 0.92 2.66 10.00
N ALA A 213 0.79 1.56 10.75
CA ALA A 213 1.89 0.96 11.48
C ALA A 213 3.01 0.46 10.55
N THR A 214 2.67 -0.13 9.39
CA THR A 214 3.68 -0.64 8.45
C THR A 214 4.63 0.45 7.94
N TRP A 215 4.17 1.69 7.78
CA TRP A 215 5.01 2.83 7.43
C TRP A 215 6.04 3.14 8.52
N VAL A 216 5.60 3.18 9.78
CA VAL A 216 6.46 3.42 10.94
C VAL A 216 7.47 2.29 11.12
N ILE A 217 7.02 1.03 11.04
CA ILE A 217 7.89 -0.14 11.22
C ILE A 217 8.95 -0.20 10.12
N SER A 218 8.59 0.12 8.88
CA SER A 218 9.50 0.05 7.74
C SER A 218 10.45 1.25 7.66
N LEU A 219 9.95 2.47 7.89
CA LEU A 219 10.64 3.74 7.63
C LEU A 219 10.87 4.61 8.87
N GLY A 220 10.66 4.10 10.09
CA GLY A 220 10.56 4.91 11.31
C GLY A 220 11.60 6.03 11.45
N LYS A 221 12.89 5.71 11.29
CA LYS A 221 13.97 6.70 11.39
C LYS A 221 13.91 7.77 10.28
N GLU A 222 13.71 7.35 9.04
CA GLU A 222 13.61 8.24 7.88
C GLU A 222 12.39 9.16 7.98
N LEU A 223 11.25 8.65 8.45
CA LEU A 223 10.04 9.45 8.70
C LEU A 223 10.23 10.42 9.86
N TYR A 224 10.86 9.96 10.95
CA TYR A 224 11.15 10.81 12.10
C TYR A 224 12.04 11.98 11.71
N ASP A 225 13.11 11.73 10.95
CA ASP A 225 14.11 12.74 10.57
C ASP A 225 13.67 13.66 9.42
N LEU A 226 12.59 13.34 8.70
CA LEU A 226 12.20 14.05 7.46
C LEU A 226 11.92 15.55 7.65
N GLU A 227 11.53 16.00 8.85
CA GLU A 227 11.18 17.39 9.22
C GLU A 227 11.00 18.36 8.05
N LYS A 228 9.77 18.40 7.50
CA LYS A 228 9.48 19.06 6.22
C LYS A 228 8.16 19.81 6.26
N ASP A 229 8.22 21.12 6.05
CA ASP A 229 7.04 21.95 5.78
C ASP A 229 6.49 21.63 4.38
N MET A 230 5.20 21.31 4.33
CA MET A 230 4.48 20.99 3.08
C MET A 230 3.24 21.87 2.94
N ALA A 231 3.19 23.00 3.64
CA ALA A 231 2.14 23.99 3.46
C ALA A 231 2.14 24.47 1.99
N PRO A 232 0.95 24.65 1.39
CA PRO A 232 0.85 25.13 0.03
C PRO A 232 1.42 26.55 -0.08
N ALA A 233 2.27 26.79 -1.08
CA ALA A 233 2.85 28.10 -1.34
C ALA A 233 1.82 29.15 -1.82
N SER A 234 0.64 28.69 -2.26
CA SER A 234 -0.45 29.53 -2.77
C SER A 234 -1.81 28.93 -2.39
N PRO A 235 -2.86 29.76 -2.14
CA PRO A 235 -4.22 29.28 -1.86
C PRO A 235 -4.84 28.41 -2.97
N ASN A 236 -4.33 28.51 -4.21
CA ASN A 236 -4.82 27.74 -5.35
C ASN A 236 -4.18 26.35 -5.47
N HIS A 237 -3.22 26.02 -4.60
CA HIS A 237 -2.59 24.70 -4.59
C HIS A 237 -3.31 23.79 -3.60
N GLY A 238 -3.45 22.50 -3.96
CA GLY A 238 -3.94 21.49 -3.04
C GLY A 238 -3.04 21.40 -1.80
N ASN A 239 -3.64 21.02 -0.66
CA ASN A 239 -2.94 20.84 0.60
C ASN A 239 -2.97 19.36 1.02
N PRO A 240 -2.23 18.49 0.32
CA PRO A 240 -2.32 17.05 0.58
C PRO A 240 -1.73 16.67 1.94
N ALA A 241 -0.96 17.58 2.56
CA ALA A 241 -0.31 17.42 3.85
C ALA A 241 -1.19 17.84 5.04
N VAL A 242 -2.39 18.35 4.79
CA VAL A 242 -3.31 18.85 5.82
C VAL A 242 -3.55 17.82 6.92
N GLY A 243 -3.72 18.31 8.14
CA GLY A 243 -4.05 17.50 9.31
C GLY A 243 -5.47 16.96 9.29
N GLY A 244 -5.66 15.82 9.96
CA GLY A 244 -6.97 15.37 10.41
C GLY A 244 -7.48 16.18 11.62
N GLU A 245 -8.66 15.82 12.11
CA GLU A 245 -9.37 16.53 13.18
C GLU A 245 -8.52 16.75 14.45
N LEU A 246 -7.65 15.80 14.78
CA LEU A 246 -6.83 15.80 15.99
C LEU A 246 -5.49 16.54 15.82
N TRP A 247 -5.05 16.83 14.59
CA TRP A 247 -3.84 17.61 14.34
C TRP A 247 -4.17 19.08 14.14
N LYS A 248 -3.66 19.93 15.04
CA LYS A 248 -3.86 21.41 15.00
C LYS A 248 -2.63 22.18 14.53
N GLY A 249 -1.55 21.48 14.19
CA GLY A 249 -0.32 22.08 13.68
C GLY A 249 -0.35 22.33 12.18
N LYS A 250 0.82 22.64 11.60
CA LYS A 250 0.95 22.94 10.17
C LYS A 250 0.84 21.67 9.30
N PRO A 251 0.57 21.81 8.00
CA PRO A 251 0.68 20.71 7.03
C PRO A 251 2.15 20.30 6.81
N GLU A 252 2.70 19.52 7.74
CA GLU A 252 4.14 19.21 7.77
C GLU A 252 4.41 17.77 8.25
N PHE A 253 5.65 17.32 8.05
CA PHE A 253 6.29 16.31 8.89
C PHE A 253 7.05 17.03 10.00
N SER A 254 6.74 16.74 11.26
CA SER A 254 7.44 17.33 12.41
C SER A 254 7.43 16.40 13.60
N LYS A 255 8.36 16.64 14.55
CA LYS A 255 8.42 15.92 15.82
C LYS A 255 7.13 16.05 16.63
N GLY A 256 6.44 17.19 16.51
CA GLY A 256 5.13 17.40 17.16
C GLY A 256 4.04 16.50 16.58
N ARG A 257 4.00 16.35 15.24
CA ARG A 257 3.04 15.46 14.57
C ARG A 257 3.35 13.99 14.83
N TRP A 258 4.63 13.65 14.85
CA TRP A 258 5.12 12.35 15.27
C TRP A 258 4.70 11.99 16.70
N ALA A 259 4.85 12.91 17.66
CA ALA A 259 4.42 12.70 19.03
C ALA A 259 2.90 12.46 19.15
N LEU A 260 2.09 13.16 18.34
CA LEU A 260 0.66 12.89 18.23
C LEU A 260 0.41 11.46 17.75
N TRP A 261 1.03 11.04 16.65
CA TRP A 261 0.87 9.69 16.11
C TRP A 261 1.25 8.61 17.12
N LYS A 262 2.39 8.75 17.81
CA LYS A 262 2.82 7.81 18.85
C LYS A 262 1.81 7.71 19.98
N LYS A 263 1.32 8.86 20.46
CA LYS A 263 0.26 8.90 21.48
C LYS A 263 -0.99 8.16 21.02
N ARG A 264 -1.41 8.36 19.76
CA ARG A 264 -2.62 7.75 19.20
C ARG A 264 -2.50 6.24 19.05
N PHE A 265 -1.37 5.72 18.56
CA PHE A 265 -1.11 4.28 18.59
C PHE A 265 -1.17 3.72 20.02
N GLY A 266 -0.58 4.42 21.00
CA GLY A 266 -0.63 4.06 22.41
C GLY A 266 -2.03 4.06 23.02
N GLU A 267 -2.94 4.92 22.55
CA GLU A 267 -4.35 4.92 22.95
C GLU A 267 -5.13 3.79 22.27
N ILE A 268 -4.94 3.60 20.96
CA ILE A 268 -5.58 2.55 20.15
C ILE A 268 -5.24 1.16 20.67
N SER A 269 -3.98 0.91 21.05
CA SER A 269 -3.54 -0.39 21.61
C SER A 269 -4.24 -0.80 22.92
N LYS A 270 -4.99 0.11 23.54
CA LYS A 270 -5.74 -0.09 24.78
C LYS A 270 -7.25 -0.11 24.58
N MET A 271 -7.75 0.06 23.36
CA MET A 271 -9.19 0.03 23.07
C MET A 271 -9.70 -1.42 23.13
N GLU A 272 -10.55 -1.73 24.11
CA GLU A 272 -11.01 -3.10 24.37
C GLU A 272 -11.77 -3.72 23.20
N GLU A 273 -12.48 -2.91 22.43
CA GLU A 273 -13.34 -3.34 21.33
C GLU A 273 -12.57 -3.74 20.05
N LEU A 274 -11.28 -3.40 19.96
CA LEU A 274 -10.44 -3.76 18.81
C LEU A 274 -9.96 -5.20 18.90
N ASN A 275 -9.69 -5.80 17.73
CA ASN A 275 -9.12 -7.14 17.70
C ASN A 275 -7.69 -7.14 18.29
N GLU A 276 -7.24 -8.29 18.79
CA GLU A 276 -5.92 -8.39 19.43
C GLU A 276 -4.79 -8.04 18.46
N GLU A 277 -4.88 -8.49 17.21
CA GLU A 277 -3.89 -8.20 16.18
C GLU A 277 -3.67 -6.68 15.99
N THR A 278 -4.73 -5.88 15.89
CA THR A 278 -4.63 -4.42 15.73
C THR A 278 -4.00 -3.78 16.96
N LYS A 279 -4.36 -4.26 18.16
CA LYS A 279 -3.77 -3.77 19.41
C LYS A 279 -2.29 -4.09 19.50
N GLU A 280 -1.87 -5.29 19.11
CA GLU A 280 -0.48 -5.71 19.07
C GLU A 280 0.31 -4.89 18.03
N ILE A 281 -0.22 -4.75 16.82
CA ILE A 281 0.42 -3.94 15.78
C ILE A 281 0.56 -2.47 16.21
N ALA A 282 -0.43 -1.91 16.91
CA ALA A 282 -0.34 -0.57 17.46
C ALA A 282 0.76 -0.46 18.55
N LYS A 283 0.99 -1.49 19.37
CA LYS A 283 2.10 -1.54 20.33
C LYS A 283 3.44 -1.61 19.61
N GLU A 284 3.57 -2.50 18.63
CA GLU A 284 4.77 -2.61 17.79
C GLU A 284 5.13 -1.29 17.10
N ALA A 285 4.11 -0.54 16.65
CA ALA A 285 4.31 0.79 16.09
C ALA A 285 4.88 1.77 17.14
N VAL A 286 4.35 1.79 18.37
CA VAL A 286 4.91 2.63 19.45
C VAL A 286 6.38 2.28 19.72
N GLU A 287 6.70 1.00 19.84
CA GLU A 287 8.08 0.53 20.06
C GLU A 287 9.01 0.93 18.92
N ALA A 288 8.56 0.79 17.67
CA ALA A 288 9.29 1.24 16.49
C ALA A 288 9.51 2.76 16.49
N MET A 289 8.53 3.54 16.97
CA MET A 289 8.67 4.99 17.09
C MET A 289 9.68 5.40 18.17
N GLU A 290 9.65 4.76 19.34
CA GLU A 290 10.62 4.98 20.41
C GLU A 290 12.05 4.64 19.96
N LYS A 291 12.21 3.55 19.21
CA LYS A 291 13.49 3.18 18.61
C LYS A 291 13.98 4.26 17.64
N ALA A 292 13.11 4.78 16.78
CA ALA A 292 13.47 5.84 15.83
C ALA A 292 13.87 7.16 16.51
N GLU A 293 13.26 7.47 17.66
CA GLU A 293 13.60 8.65 18.49
C GLU A 293 14.96 8.51 19.18
N GLY A 294 15.30 7.30 19.64
CA GLY A 294 16.54 7.02 20.36
C GLY A 294 17.75 6.65 19.48
N SER A 295 17.57 6.56 18.15
CA SER A 295 18.62 6.19 17.18
C SER A 295 19.32 7.39 16.55
#